data_AF-A0A1G8XSA2-F1
#
_entry.id   AF-A0A1G8XSA2-F1
#
_cell.length_a   1.000
_cell.length_b   1.000
_cell.length_c   1.000
_cell.angle_alpha   90.00
_cell.angle_beta   90.00
_cell.angle_gamma   90.00
#
_symmetry.space_group_name_H-M   'P 1'
#
loop_
_entity.id
_entity.type
_entity.pdbx_description
1 polymer ?
#
loop_
_entity_poly.entity_id
_entity_poly.type
_entity_poly.pdbx_seq_one_letter_code
_entity_poly.pdbx_strand_id
1 'polypeptide(L)'
;MASGEFHLMKVPAEQLAGVVHGQVVDPGAQPTKVVRRGEGWTVDVSWEVTGELVDWLAGRWRLEVIADLVGGGESRHPSPPVELTFTPGSGRYTASIPMRGLLAPGTYDLVVNLTTTTAAGTAGALGGFVVISKLMVTE
;
A
#
# COMPACT_ATOMS: atom_id res chain seq x y z
N MET A 1 18.39 43.59 -11.41
CA MET A 1 17.85 42.22 -11.22
C MET A 1 18.20 41.81 -9.81
N ALA A 2 17.21 41.45 -8.99
CA ALA A 2 17.47 40.88 -7.68
C ALA A 2 17.47 39.35 -7.81
N SER A 3 18.49 38.69 -7.25
CA SER A 3 18.55 37.24 -7.10
C SER A 3 18.49 36.91 -5.62
N GLY A 4 17.62 35.99 -5.24
CA GLY A 4 17.53 35.44 -3.89
C GLY A 4 18.13 34.03 -3.83
N GLU A 5 18.66 33.67 -2.67
CA GLU A 5 19.11 32.31 -2.38
C GLU A 5 17.95 31.48 -1.83
N PHE A 6 17.88 30.20 -2.20
CA PHE A 6 16.97 29.23 -1.60
C PHE A 6 17.77 28.15 -0.89
N HIS A 7 17.25 27.66 0.23
CA HIS A 7 17.83 26.55 0.97
C HIS A 7 16.90 25.34 0.87
N LEU A 8 17.46 24.15 0.69
CA LEU A 8 16.72 22.90 0.80
C LEU A 8 16.31 22.71 2.26
N MET A 9 15.00 22.75 2.56
CA MET A 9 14.51 22.28 3.84
C MET A 9 14.74 20.77 3.91
N LYS A 10 15.66 20.33 4.77
CA LYS A 10 15.67 18.94 5.23
C LYS A 10 14.39 18.76 6.04
N VAL A 11 13.44 17.99 5.52
CA VAL A 11 12.23 17.61 6.26
C VAL A 11 12.68 16.74 7.43
N PRO A 12 12.60 17.20 8.69
CA PRO A 12 12.85 16.37 9.86
C PRO A 12 11.81 15.25 9.92
N ALA A 13 12.20 14.07 10.44
CA ALA A 13 11.29 12.94 10.62
C ALA A 13 10.06 13.28 11.52
N GLU A 14 10.14 14.38 12.27
CA GLU A 14 9.07 14.91 13.13
C GLU A 14 7.97 15.64 12.34
N GLN A 15 8.20 15.99 11.07
CA GLN A 15 7.24 16.75 10.24
C GLN A 15 6.31 15.88 9.41
N LEU A 16 6.65 14.60 9.18
CA LEU A 16 5.81 13.60 8.53
C LEU A 16 6.09 12.21 9.11
N ALA A 17 5.06 11.58 9.68
CA ALA A 17 5.07 10.18 10.09
C ALA A 17 3.87 9.45 9.48
N GLY A 18 3.92 8.12 9.39
CA GLY A 18 2.78 7.37 8.93
C GLY A 18 2.75 5.93 9.43
N VAL A 19 1.54 5.37 9.45
CA VAL A 19 1.27 3.98 9.82
C VAL A 19 0.40 3.36 8.73
N VAL A 20 0.75 2.14 8.33
CA VAL A 20 -0.01 1.36 7.35
C VAL A 20 -0.51 0.06 7.99
N HIS A 21 -1.77 -0.25 7.72
CA HIS A 21 -2.46 -1.44 8.16
C HIS A 21 -3.03 -2.16 6.94
N GLY A 22 -3.07 -3.49 7.00
CA GLY A 22 -3.63 -4.32 5.94
C GLY A 22 -4.30 -5.55 6.51
N GLN A 23 -5.38 -5.99 5.88
CA GLN A 23 -6.10 -7.21 6.21
C GLN A 23 -6.69 -7.87 4.96
N VAL A 24 -6.84 -9.19 4.98
CA VAL A 24 -7.58 -9.92 3.95
C VAL A 24 -9.04 -10.02 4.36
N VAL A 25 -9.93 -9.69 3.44
CA VAL A 25 -11.37 -9.66 3.66
C VAL A 25 -12.06 -10.58 2.67
N ASP A 26 -12.94 -11.45 3.17
CA ASP A 26 -13.75 -12.33 2.34
C ASP A 26 -14.95 -11.57 1.72
N PRO A 27 -15.70 -12.17 0.78
CA PRO A 27 -16.91 -11.53 0.22
C PRO A 27 -17.99 -11.16 1.26
N GLY A 28 -17.94 -11.73 2.47
CA GLY A 28 -18.82 -11.43 3.59
C GLY A 28 -18.33 -10.28 4.49
N ALA A 29 -17.27 -9.57 4.07
CA ALA A 29 -16.62 -8.51 4.83
C ALA A 29 -15.98 -8.96 6.16
N GLN A 30 -15.62 -10.25 6.27
CA GLN A 30 -15.00 -10.80 7.47
C GLN A 30 -13.48 -10.97 7.25
N PRO A 31 -12.65 -10.51 8.21
CA PRO A 31 -11.23 -10.79 8.18
C PRO A 31 -10.96 -12.30 8.20
N THR A 32 -10.20 -12.79 7.22
CA THR A 32 -9.93 -14.23 7.09
C THR A 32 -8.46 -14.50 6.77
N LYS A 33 -8.04 -15.74 7.03
CA LYS A 33 -6.74 -16.30 6.60
C LYS A 33 -6.90 -17.43 5.59
N VAL A 34 -8.13 -17.75 5.21
CA VAL A 34 -8.46 -18.81 4.26
C VAL A 34 -9.46 -18.25 3.26
N VAL A 35 -9.10 -18.32 1.97
CA VAL A 35 -9.92 -17.84 0.86
C VAL A 35 -10.00 -18.89 -0.22
N ARG A 36 -11.10 -18.90 -0.97
CA ARG A 36 -11.20 -19.72 -2.18
C ARG A 36 -10.76 -18.93 -3.40
N ARG A 37 -10.03 -19.59 -4.30
CA ARG A 37 -9.52 -18.97 -5.53
C ARG A 37 -10.61 -18.30 -6.36
N GLY A 38 -11.79 -18.91 -6.44
CA GLY A 38 -12.93 -18.42 -7.21
C GLY A 38 -13.71 -17.28 -6.55
N GLU A 39 -13.52 -17.05 -5.25
CA GLU A 39 -14.26 -16.06 -4.47
C GLU A 39 -13.66 -14.66 -4.61
N GLY A 40 -14.52 -13.64 -4.53
CA GLY A 40 -14.16 -12.24 -4.68
C GLY A 40 -13.58 -11.62 -3.41
N TRP A 41 -12.48 -12.17 -2.90
CA TRP A 41 -11.80 -11.62 -1.72
C TRP A 41 -10.94 -10.40 -2.06
N THR A 42 -10.73 -9.53 -1.07
CA THR A 42 -9.95 -8.30 -1.20
C THR A 42 -8.84 -8.23 -0.15
N VAL A 43 -7.82 -7.44 -0.47
CA VAL A 43 -6.88 -6.94 0.53
C VAL A 43 -7.26 -5.49 0.82
N ASP A 44 -7.77 -5.27 2.02
CA ASP A 44 -8.12 -3.94 2.51
C ASP A 44 -6.92 -3.33 3.21
N VAL A 45 -6.53 -2.15 2.76
CA VAL A 45 -5.38 -1.41 3.26
C VAL A 45 -5.87 -0.05 3.73
N SER A 46 -5.44 0.35 4.91
CA SER A 46 -5.62 1.71 5.41
C SER A 46 -4.27 2.26 5.87
N TRP A 47 -4.05 3.54 5.63
CA TRP A 47 -2.86 4.22 6.15
C TRP A 47 -3.21 5.64 6.57
N GLU A 48 -2.48 6.09 7.58
CA GLU A 48 -2.57 7.44 8.10
C GLU A 48 -1.19 8.08 8.03
N VAL A 49 -1.17 9.36 7.65
CA VAL A 49 -0.01 10.24 7.66
C VAL A 49 -0.32 11.40 8.59
N THR A 50 0.59 11.66 9.51
CA THR A 50 0.50 12.74 10.50
C THR A 50 1.70 13.66 10.39
N GLY A 51 1.54 14.92 10.83
CA GLY A 51 2.61 15.92 10.82
C GLY A 51 2.21 17.21 10.12
N GLU A 52 3.01 18.26 10.31
CA GLU A 52 2.72 19.62 9.85
C GLU A 52 2.68 19.77 8.32
N LEU A 53 3.32 18.83 7.60
CA LEU A 53 3.39 18.88 6.14
C LEU A 53 2.29 18.06 5.43
N VAL A 54 1.36 17.45 6.16
CA VAL A 54 0.28 16.64 5.56
C VAL A 54 -0.54 17.43 4.54
N ASP A 55 -0.81 18.71 4.82
CA ASP A 55 -1.56 19.60 3.92
C ASP A 55 -0.77 20.02 2.68
N TRP A 56 0.55 19.83 2.71
CA TRP A 56 1.47 20.21 1.64
C TRP A 56 1.83 19.03 0.74
N LEU A 57 1.28 17.85 1.00
CA LEU A 57 1.52 16.67 0.18
C LEU A 57 0.90 16.85 -1.21
N ALA A 58 1.75 16.78 -2.24
CA ALA A 58 1.34 16.73 -3.64
C ALA A 58 1.93 15.51 -4.36
N GLY A 59 1.07 14.74 -5.05
CA GLY A 59 1.48 13.50 -5.71
C GLY A 59 0.41 12.41 -5.65
N ARG A 60 0.88 11.16 -5.75
CA ARG A 60 0.05 9.96 -5.69
C ARG A 60 0.67 8.91 -4.77
N TRP A 61 -0.17 8.20 -4.05
CA TRP A 61 0.14 6.90 -3.48
C TRP A 61 0.12 5.86 -4.59
N ARG A 62 1.05 4.92 -4.52
CA ARG A 62 1.07 3.71 -5.32
C ARG A 62 1.13 2.51 -4.38
N LEU A 63 0.09 1.69 -4.45
CA LEU A 63 -0.12 0.53 -3.60
C LEU A 63 -0.01 -0.75 -4.43
N GLU A 64 0.74 -1.73 -3.94
CA GLU A 64 0.93 -3.01 -4.60
C GLU A 64 0.88 -4.13 -3.57
N VAL A 65 0.12 -5.20 -3.85
CA VAL A 65 0.13 -6.41 -3.04
C VAL A 65 1.06 -7.41 -3.70
N ILE A 66 2.01 -7.92 -2.93
CA ILE A 66 2.94 -8.96 -3.35
C ILE A 66 2.59 -10.22 -2.58
N ALA A 67 2.28 -11.30 -3.30
CA ALA A 67 2.08 -12.61 -2.72
C ALA A 67 3.26 -13.53 -3.04
N ASP A 68 3.92 -14.02 -2.00
CA ASP A 68 5.05 -14.94 -2.08
C ASP A 68 4.59 -16.35 -1.65
N LEU A 69 4.72 -17.34 -2.54
CA LEU A 69 4.32 -18.72 -2.25
C LEU A 69 5.28 -19.37 -1.25
N VAL A 70 4.73 -19.86 -0.13
CA VAL A 70 5.50 -20.54 0.92
C VAL A 70 5.78 -21.97 0.51
N GLY A 71 7.06 -22.34 0.42
CA GLY A 71 7.49 -23.72 0.13
C GLY A 71 7.47 -24.12 -1.35
N GLY A 72 7.09 -23.21 -2.25
CA GLY A 72 7.30 -23.34 -3.70
C GLY A 72 8.54 -22.57 -4.17
N GLY A 73 8.89 -22.70 -5.45
CA GLY A 73 9.98 -21.91 -6.07
C GLY A 73 9.70 -20.40 -6.10
N GLU A 74 10.58 -19.62 -6.74
CA GLU A 74 10.39 -18.17 -6.89
C GLU A 74 9.15 -17.86 -7.72
N SER A 75 8.01 -17.65 -7.07
CA SER A 75 6.78 -17.18 -7.70
C SER A 75 6.24 -16.00 -6.91
N ARG A 76 6.76 -14.82 -7.26
CA ARG A 76 6.20 -13.52 -6.85
C ARG A 76 4.98 -13.22 -7.70
N HIS A 77 3.85 -12.96 -7.04
CA HIS A 77 2.62 -12.56 -7.72
C HIS A 77 2.23 -11.14 -7.32
N PRO A 78 2.75 -10.11 -8.01
CA PRO A 78 2.33 -8.74 -7.76
C PRO A 78 0.91 -8.52 -8.31
N SER A 79 0.06 -7.85 -7.53
CA SER A 79 -1.21 -7.32 -8.01
C SER A 79 -0.96 -6.14 -8.96
N PRO A 80 -1.91 -5.81 -9.85
CA PRO A 80 -1.89 -4.51 -10.51
C PRO A 80 -1.80 -3.39 -9.46
N PRO A 81 -0.95 -2.37 -9.66
CA PRO A 81 -0.81 -1.29 -8.70
C PRO A 81 -2.07 -0.42 -8.67
N VAL A 82 -2.48 -0.02 -7.47
CA VAL A 82 -3.56 0.95 -7.26
C VAL A 82 -2.95 2.31 -7.00
N GLU A 83 -3.35 3.31 -7.77
CA GLU A 83 -2.93 4.69 -7.58
C GLU A 83 -4.02 5.51 -6.89
N LEU A 84 -3.64 6.27 -5.85
CA LEU A 84 -4.54 7.21 -5.19
C LEU A 84 -3.89 8.59 -5.13
N THR A 85 -4.60 9.61 -5.62
CA THR A 85 -4.12 11.00 -5.49
C THR A 85 -4.08 11.42 -4.03
N PHE A 86 -3.07 12.20 -3.66
CA PHE A 86 -3.04 12.81 -2.33
C PHE A 86 -4.24 13.74 -2.13
N THR A 87 -4.86 13.65 -0.96
CA THR A 87 -5.97 14.51 -0.56
C THR A 87 -5.47 15.41 0.56
N PRO A 88 -5.23 16.71 0.30
CA PRO A 88 -4.83 17.67 1.32
C PRO A 88 -5.81 17.64 2.51
N GLY A 89 -5.32 17.71 3.74
CA GLY A 89 -6.15 17.75 4.95
C GLY A 89 -6.76 16.42 5.39
N SER A 90 -6.75 15.35 4.59
CA SER A 90 -7.30 14.06 5.03
C SER A 90 -6.38 13.37 6.04
N GLY A 91 -5.08 13.28 5.69
CA GLY A 91 -4.11 12.44 6.39
C GLY A 91 -4.41 10.94 6.35
N ARG A 92 -5.66 10.53 6.06
CA ARG A 92 -6.14 9.15 6.07
C ARG A 92 -6.55 8.69 4.70
N TYR A 93 -6.24 7.44 4.41
CA TYR A 93 -6.48 6.83 3.11
C TYR A 93 -6.86 5.37 3.30
N THR A 94 -7.70 4.87 2.38
CA THR A 94 -8.10 3.47 2.32
C THR A 94 -8.12 3.00 0.88
N ALA A 95 -7.83 1.72 0.67
CA ALA A 95 -7.92 1.06 -0.64
C ALA A 95 -8.26 -0.42 -0.46
N SER A 96 -9.07 -0.95 -1.36
CA SER A 96 -9.39 -2.38 -1.42
C SER A 96 -8.87 -2.95 -2.75
N ILE A 97 -7.90 -3.86 -2.69
CA ILE A 97 -7.36 -4.53 -3.88
C ILE A 97 -8.10 -5.84 -4.11
N PRO A 98 -8.82 -6.03 -5.23
CA PRO A 98 -9.45 -7.30 -5.56
C PRO A 98 -8.40 -8.34 -5.99
N MET A 99 -8.44 -9.53 -5.38
CA MET A 99 -7.44 -10.59 -5.63
C MET A 99 -8.02 -11.86 -6.27
N ARG A 100 -9.29 -11.81 -6.68
CA ARG A 100 -10.03 -12.93 -7.28
C ARG A 100 -9.24 -13.56 -8.45
N GLY A 101 -9.01 -14.86 -8.36
CA GLY A 101 -8.36 -15.64 -9.43
C GLY A 101 -6.89 -15.31 -9.70
N LEU A 102 -6.26 -14.41 -8.93
CA LEU A 102 -4.87 -14.01 -9.13
C LEU A 102 -3.86 -15.03 -8.58
N LEU A 103 -4.26 -15.81 -7.56
CA LEU A 103 -3.41 -16.79 -6.90
C LEU A 103 -3.87 -18.22 -7.18
N ALA A 104 -2.92 -19.14 -7.33
CA ALA A 104 -3.20 -20.57 -7.35
C ALA A 104 -3.45 -21.08 -5.92
N PRO A 105 -4.00 -22.29 -5.74
CA PRO A 105 -4.11 -22.89 -4.41
C PRO A 105 -2.71 -23.08 -3.78
N GLY A 106 -2.57 -22.69 -2.51
CA GLY A 106 -1.28 -22.67 -1.82
C GLY A 106 -1.30 -21.82 -0.55
N THR A 107 -0.17 -21.79 0.16
CA THR A 107 0.03 -20.90 1.31
C THR A 107 0.93 -19.75 0.89
N TYR A 108 0.51 -18.51 1.13
CA TYR A 108 1.23 -17.31 0.71
C TYR A 108 1.57 -16.42 1.90
N ASP A 109 2.73 -15.78 1.84
CA ASP A 109 3.02 -14.59 2.64
C ASP A 109 2.60 -13.36 1.82
N LEU A 110 1.69 -12.55 2.39
CA LEU A 110 1.20 -11.33 1.76
C LEU A 110 1.92 -10.11 2.31
N VAL A 111 2.49 -9.32 1.40
CA VAL A 111 3.13 -8.04 1.70
C VAL A 111 2.43 -6.95 0.91
N VAL A 112 1.98 -5.92 1.61
CA VAL A 112 1.51 -4.69 0.97
C VAL A 112 2.66 -3.72 0.92
N ASN A 113 2.99 -3.24 -0.27
CA ASN A 113 3.98 -2.22 -0.51
C ASN A 113 3.27 -0.89 -0.82
N LEU A 114 3.59 0.14 -0.05
CA LEU A 114 3.08 1.49 -0.21
C LEU A 114 4.25 2.39 -0.60
N THR A 115 4.15 3.02 -1.76
CA THR A 115 5.15 3.96 -2.27
C THR A 115 4.47 5.25 -2.71
N THR A 116 5.25 6.29 -2.97
CA THR A 116 4.73 7.57 -3.45
C THR A 116 5.40 7.99 -4.75
N THR A 117 4.64 8.74 -5.53
CA THR A 117 5.12 9.47 -6.71
C THR A 117 4.83 10.95 -6.49
N THR A 118 5.82 11.81 -6.67
CA THR A 118 5.67 13.26 -6.55
C THR A 118 4.80 13.82 -7.69
N ALA A 119 4.35 15.07 -7.56
CA ALA A 119 3.66 15.77 -8.64
C ALA A 119 4.48 15.86 -9.95
N ALA A 120 5.81 15.75 -9.88
CA ALA A 120 6.71 15.73 -11.03
C ALA A 120 6.85 14.34 -11.68
N GLY A 121 6.13 13.32 -11.18
CA GLY A 121 6.22 11.95 -11.69
C GLY A 121 7.45 11.17 -11.23
N THR A 122 8.24 11.71 -10.29
CA THR A 122 9.42 11.05 -9.71
C THR A 122 9.06 10.28 -8.45
N ALA A 123 9.90 9.31 -8.06
CA ALA A 123 9.71 8.61 -6.79
C ALA A 123 9.72 9.59 -5.61
N GLY A 124 8.72 9.48 -4.74
CA GLY A 124 8.60 10.27 -3.52
C GLY A 124 9.38 9.64 -2.36
N ALA A 125 9.59 10.43 -1.31
CA ALA A 125 10.34 10.01 -0.11
C ALA A 125 9.50 9.24 0.90
N LEU A 126 8.16 9.26 0.76
CA LEU A 126 7.26 8.52 1.63
C LEU A 126 7.02 7.12 1.07
N GLY A 127 7.06 6.15 1.97
CA GLY A 127 6.75 4.76 1.67
C GLY A 127 6.71 3.93 2.94
N GLY A 128 6.24 2.71 2.80
CA GLY A 128 6.12 1.76 3.90
C GLY A 128 5.63 0.42 3.39
N PHE A 129 5.62 -0.56 4.27
CA PHE A 129 5.05 -1.86 3.96
C PHE A 129 4.41 -2.47 5.20
N VAL A 130 3.46 -3.37 4.98
CA VAL A 130 2.89 -4.21 6.04
C VAL A 130 2.82 -5.65 5.57
N VAL A 131 3.19 -6.56 6.46
CA VAL A 131 3.05 -8.00 6.25
C VAL A 131 1.73 -8.42 6.88
N ILE A 132 0.77 -8.87 6.06
CA ILE A 132 -0.58 -9.23 6.51
C ILE A 132 -0.61 -10.63 7.19
N SER A 133 0.53 -11.32 7.20
CA SER A 133 0.70 -12.71 7.66
C SER A 133 0.23 -13.74 6.62
N LYS A 134 0.22 -15.02 7.01
CA LYS A 134 -0.01 -16.16 6.11
C LYS A 134 -1.47 -16.25 5.65
N LEU A 135 -1.66 -16.33 4.34
CA LEU A 135 -2.94 -16.58 3.67
C LEU A 135 -2.92 -18.00 3.07
N MET A 136 -3.97 -18.78 3.28
CA MET A 136 -4.20 -20.03 2.58
C MET A 136 -5.23 -19.83 1.47
N VAL A 137 -4.87 -20.17 0.24
CA VAL A 137 -5.76 -20.19 -0.93
C VAL A 137 -6.14 -21.63 -1.19
N THR A 138 -7.45 -21.92 -1.20
CA THR A 138 -8.00 -23.21 -1.61
C THR A 138 -8.59 -23.12 -3.00
N GLU A 139 -8.94 -24.27 -3.58
CA GLU A 139 -9.82 -24.32 -4.76
C GLU A 139 -11.14 -23.58 -4.49
#